data_AF-A0A225UMZ2-F1
#
_entry.id   AF-A0A225UMZ2-F1
#
_cell.length_a   1.000
_cell.length_b   1.000
_cell.length_c   1.000
_cell.angle_alpha   90.00
_cell.angle_beta   90.00
_cell.angle_gamma   90.00
#
_symmetry.space_group_name_H-M   'P 1'
#
loop_
_entity.id
_entity.type
_entity.pdbx_description
1 polymer ?
#
loop_
_entity_poly.entity_id
_entity_poly.type
_entity_poly.pdbx_seq_one_letter_code
_entity_poly.pdbx_strand_id
1 'polypeptide(L)'
;MEFVFTKNFYGLNVLELMQRTWVNSLQLDEFKKIKAETRRLQVLQQINQTAMVFVCDVGPCLRVSWSNRIESITPGTLSDGLTGTGYVLGTQSVSTDYPLQLSERKSCENVTWAHLALSIEALEVFNSTTGENYQRIRWVGRTDYGSKEHAQRDAADTLQSMLRWEMLLVAPALNLP
;
A
#
# COMPACT_ATOMS: atom_id res chain seq x y z
N MET A 1 -7.64 10.21 -9.03
CA MET A 1 -8.56 9.07 -8.84
C MET A 1 -8.53 8.68 -7.38
N GLU A 2 -9.68 8.39 -6.79
CA GLU A 2 -9.80 7.84 -5.44
C GLU A 2 -10.46 6.47 -5.55
N PHE A 3 -10.05 5.53 -4.71
CA PHE A 3 -10.63 4.20 -4.69
C PHE A 3 -10.66 3.63 -3.27
N VAL A 4 -11.62 2.73 -3.06
CA VAL A 4 -11.73 1.92 -1.86
C VAL A 4 -12.14 0.52 -2.28
N PHE A 5 -11.30 -0.46 -1.97
CA PHE A 5 -11.64 -1.87 -2.08
C PHE A 5 -11.79 -2.44 -0.68
N THR A 6 -12.83 -3.24 -0.46
CA THR A 6 -13.10 -3.84 0.85
C THR A 6 -13.36 -5.33 0.68
N LYS A 7 -12.75 -6.14 1.52
CA LYS A 7 -12.98 -7.60 1.56
C LYS A 7 -13.05 -8.07 3.01
N ASN A 8 -14.01 -8.94 3.29
CA ASN A 8 -14.15 -9.57 4.60
C ASN A 8 -13.48 -10.95 4.57
N PHE A 9 -12.88 -11.33 5.69
CA PHE A 9 -12.20 -12.58 5.93
C PHE A 9 -12.58 -13.11 7.32
N TYR A 10 -12.33 -14.39 7.54
CA TYR A 10 -12.61 -15.04 8.82
C TYR A 10 -11.35 -15.76 9.31
N GLY A 11 -11.06 -15.61 10.60
CA GLY A 11 -9.93 -16.27 11.27
C GLY A 11 -8.56 -15.63 11.02
N LEU A 12 -8.52 -14.38 10.52
CA LEU A 12 -7.24 -13.67 10.37
C LEU A 12 -6.80 -13.04 11.68
N ASN A 13 -5.51 -13.14 12.00
CA ASN A 13 -4.88 -12.33 13.03
C ASN A 13 -4.45 -10.99 12.40
N VAL A 14 -5.20 -9.93 12.70
CA VAL A 14 -5.01 -8.61 12.11
C VAL A 14 -3.67 -7.98 12.48
N LEU A 15 -3.21 -8.14 13.73
CA LEU A 15 -1.92 -7.62 14.17
C LEU A 15 -0.76 -8.31 13.46
N GLU A 16 -0.78 -9.65 13.42
CA GLU A 16 0.26 -10.43 12.77
C GLU A 16 0.34 -10.14 11.27
N LEU A 17 -0.82 -10.04 10.60
CA LEU A 17 -0.90 -9.69 9.18
C LEU A 17 -0.26 -8.32 8.90
N MET A 18 -0.52 -7.33 9.75
CA MET A 18 -0.01 -5.97 9.57
C MET A 18 1.48 -5.88 9.90
N GLN A 19 1.96 -6.62 10.90
CA GLN A 19 3.39 -6.73 11.19
C GLN A 19 4.15 -7.41 10.04
N ARG A 20 3.62 -8.50 9.48
CA ARG A 20 4.20 -9.17 8.31
C ARG A 20 4.20 -8.26 7.09
N THR A 21 3.11 -7.54 6.85
CA THR A 21 3.03 -6.53 5.77
C THR A 21 4.10 -5.46 5.94
N TRP A 22 4.26 -4.94 7.16
CA TRP A 22 5.29 -3.94 7.47
C TRP A 22 6.70 -4.46 7.18
N VAL A 23 7.06 -5.63 7.72
CA VAL A 23 8.39 -6.23 7.51
C VAL A 23 8.66 -6.48 6.03
N ASN A 24 7.69 -7.08 5.31
CA ASN A 24 7.82 -7.34 3.88
C ASN A 24 7.96 -6.05 3.06
N SER A 25 7.33 -4.95 3.50
CA SER A 25 7.44 -3.64 2.84
C SER A 25 8.81 -2.98 2.95
N LEU A 26 9.69 -3.49 3.82
CA LEU A 26 11.02 -2.94 4.09
C LEU A 26 12.16 -3.82 3.56
N GLN A 27 11.87 -5.04 3.11
CA GLN A 27 12.86 -5.98 2.58
C GLN A 27 12.71 -6.10 1.07
N LEU A 28 13.76 -5.81 0.32
CA LEU A 28 13.70 -5.75 -1.16
C LEU A 28 13.17 -7.05 -1.78
N ASP A 29 13.66 -8.20 -1.34
CA ASP A 29 13.28 -9.50 -1.92
C ASP A 29 11.82 -9.88 -1.62
N GLU A 30 11.32 -9.51 -0.45
CA GLU A 30 9.91 -9.70 -0.10
C GLU A 30 9.01 -8.70 -0.83
N PHE A 31 9.42 -7.43 -0.88
CA PHE A 31 8.69 -6.39 -1.58
C PHE A 31 8.54 -6.69 -3.08
N LYS A 32 9.56 -7.26 -3.70
CA LYS A 32 9.54 -7.73 -5.10
C LYS A 32 8.48 -8.78 -5.39
N LYS A 33 8.08 -9.59 -4.40
CA LYS A 33 6.99 -10.57 -4.60
C LYS A 33 5.66 -9.87 -4.89
N ILE A 34 5.50 -8.62 -4.45
CA ILE A 34 4.33 -7.78 -4.70
C ILE A 34 4.60 -6.86 -5.90
N LYS A 35 5.71 -6.11 -5.87
CA LYS A 35 6.14 -5.16 -6.91
C LYS A 35 7.44 -5.62 -7.58
N ALA A 36 7.32 -6.55 -8.52
CA ALA A 36 8.45 -7.26 -9.14
C ALA A 36 9.47 -6.35 -9.86
N GLU A 37 9.00 -5.20 -10.32
CA GLU A 37 9.77 -4.19 -11.03
C GLU A 37 10.72 -3.39 -10.12
N THR A 38 10.58 -3.46 -8.80
CA THR A 38 11.44 -2.76 -7.84
C THR A 38 12.88 -3.27 -7.91
N ARG A 39 13.82 -2.37 -8.19
CA ARG A 39 15.26 -2.62 -8.28
C ARG A 39 16.01 -2.31 -6.99
N ARG A 40 15.58 -1.26 -6.30
CA ARG A 40 16.20 -0.79 -5.05
C ARG A 40 15.09 -0.49 -4.06
N LEU A 41 15.31 -0.90 -2.81
CA LEU A 41 14.52 -0.52 -1.67
C LEU A 41 15.49 -0.18 -0.55
N GLN A 42 15.48 1.06 -0.07
CA GLN A 42 16.40 1.48 0.99
C GLN A 42 15.75 2.52 1.89
N VAL A 43 15.74 2.25 3.20
CA VAL A 43 15.34 3.23 4.21
C VAL A 43 16.36 4.38 4.21
N LEU A 44 15.88 5.59 3.93
CA LEU A 44 16.67 6.82 3.93
C LEU A 44 16.67 7.47 5.32
N GLN A 45 15.52 7.44 5.98
CA GLN A 45 15.33 8.08 7.28
C GLN A 45 14.27 7.35 8.08
N GLN A 46 14.56 7.07 9.34
CA GLN A 46 13.55 6.68 10.31
C GLN A 46 13.05 7.94 11.04
N ILE A 47 11.77 8.28 10.89
CA ILE A 47 11.18 9.45 11.56
C ILE A 47 10.90 9.09 13.03
N ASN A 48 10.32 7.91 13.27
CA ASN A 48 10.08 7.36 14.59
C ASN A 48 9.91 5.82 14.49
N GLN A 49 9.43 5.17 15.55
CA GLN A 49 9.24 3.70 15.57
C GLN A 49 8.18 3.19 14.58
N THR A 50 7.26 4.05 14.15
CA THR A 50 6.12 3.67 13.30
C THR A 50 6.10 4.38 11.96
N ALA A 51 7.09 5.23 11.65
CA ALA A 51 7.16 6.00 10.42
C ALA A 51 8.59 6.03 9.84
N MET A 52 8.72 5.69 8.56
CA MET A 52 9.99 5.62 7.85
C MET A 52 9.87 6.19 6.44
N VAL A 53 10.92 6.88 5.99
CA VAL A 53 11.10 7.31 4.61
C VAL A 53 12.09 6.38 3.93
N PHE A 54 11.73 5.88 2.77
CA PHE A 54 12.58 5.01 1.96
C PHE A 54 12.51 5.40 0.50
N VAL A 55 13.52 4.97 -0.25
CA VAL A 55 13.55 5.09 -1.69
C VAL A 55 13.25 3.74 -2.33
N CYS A 56 12.40 3.77 -3.36
CA CYS A 56 12.02 2.67 -4.20
C CYS A 56 12.39 3.03 -5.65
N ASP A 57 13.37 2.34 -6.23
CA ASP A 57 13.70 2.50 -7.65
C ASP A 57 12.95 1.43 -8.44
N VAL A 58 12.20 1.83 -9.46
CA VAL A 58 11.25 0.96 -10.19
C VAL A 58 11.72 0.70 -11.64
N GLY A 59 12.80 1.37 -12.05
CA GLY A 59 13.36 1.30 -13.39
C GLY A 59 14.59 2.18 -13.53
N PRO A 60 15.28 2.15 -14.70
CA PRO A 60 16.52 2.91 -14.92
C PRO A 60 16.33 4.43 -14.83
N CYS A 61 15.10 4.92 -14.89
CA CYS A 61 14.79 6.35 -14.82
C CYS A 61 13.86 6.73 -13.66
N LEU A 62 13.43 5.77 -12.81
CA LEU A 62 12.38 6.02 -11.82
C LEU A 62 12.89 5.78 -10.40
N ARG A 63 13.08 6.88 -9.66
CA ARG A 63 13.39 6.93 -8.24
C ARG A 63 12.21 7.56 -7.53
N VAL A 64 11.55 6.81 -6.63
CA VAL A 64 10.40 7.31 -5.88
C VAL A 64 10.70 7.24 -4.39
N SER A 65 10.50 8.34 -3.68
CA SER A 65 10.60 8.37 -2.22
C SER A 65 9.22 8.16 -1.61
N TRP A 66 9.09 7.13 -0.78
CA TRP A 66 7.85 6.79 -0.08
C TRP A 66 8.03 6.97 1.42
N SER A 67 6.98 7.40 2.10
CA SER A 67 6.86 7.38 3.55
C SER A 67 5.87 6.29 3.93
N ASN A 68 6.32 5.28 4.69
CA ASN A 68 5.45 4.28 5.30
C ASN A 68 5.15 4.67 6.74
N ARG A 69 3.89 4.56 7.16
CA ARG A 69 3.46 4.76 8.53
C ARG A 69 2.50 3.67 8.97
N ILE A 70 2.71 3.09 10.15
CA ILE A 70 1.77 2.18 10.81
C ILE A 70 1.10 2.86 12.00
N GLU A 71 -0.22 2.77 12.08
CA GLU A 71 -1.03 3.39 13.14
C GLU A 71 -2.08 2.41 13.64
N SER A 72 -2.31 2.37 14.94
CA SER A 72 -3.45 1.66 15.53
C SER A 72 -4.73 2.46 15.31
N ILE A 73 -5.79 1.80 14.84
CA ILE A 73 -7.14 2.35 14.82
C ILE A 73 -7.79 2.05 16.16
N THR A 74 -8.17 3.12 16.87
CA THR A 74 -8.92 3.03 18.13
C THR A 74 -10.34 2.51 17.88
N PRO A 75 -10.95 1.81 18.86
CA PRO A 75 -12.30 1.30 18.73
C PRO A 75 -13.27 2.44 18.40
N GLY A 76 -13.97 2.32 17.29
CA GLY A 76 -14.96 3.30 16.86
C GLY A 76 -16.14 2.64 16.17
N THR A 77 -17.28 3.32 16.20
CA THR A 77 -18.43 2.94 15.38
C THR A 77 -18.07 3.16 13.93
N LEU A 78 -17.81 2.07 13.21
CA LEU A 78 -17.85 2.03 11.76
C LEU A 78 -19.34 2.14 11.39
N SER A 79 -19.70 2.93 10.39
CA SER A 79 -21.10 3.19 10.02
C SER A 79 -22.01 1.94 10.03
N ASP A 80 -23.30 2.11 10.31
CA ASP A 80 -24.33 1.04 10.34
C ASP A 80 -24.14 -0.04 11.42
N GLY A 81 -23.95 0.36 12.68
CA GLY A 81 -23.93 -0.59 13.81
C GLY A 81 -22.73 -1.53 13.81
N LEU A 82 -21.71 -1.23 13.02
CA LEU A 82 -20.42 -1.91 13.02
C LEU A 82 -19.50 -1.25 14.04
N THR A 83 -18.76 -2.04 14.81
CA THR A 83 -17.64 -1.54 15.59
C THR A 83 -16.38 -2.23 15.12
N GLY A 84 -15.28 -1.49 15.08
CA GLY A 84 -14.01 -2.13 14.75
C GLY A 84 -12.79 -1.45 15.30
N THR A 85 -11.76 -2.28 15.46
CA THR A 85 -10.43 -1.95 15.95
C THR A 85 -9.41 -2.57 15.02
N GLY A 86 -8.26 -1.95 14.83
CA GLY A 86 -7.29 -2.54 13.91
C GLY A 86 -6.05 -1.69 13.72
N TYR A 87 -5.45 -1.82 12.53
CA TYR A 87 -4.26 -1.07 12.16
C TYR A 87 -4.36 -0.57 10.73
N VAL A 88 -3.70 0.56 10.47
CA VAL A 88 -3.47 1.10 9.14
C VAL A 88 -1.99 1.05 8.85
N LEU A 89 -1.63 0.60 7.65
CA LEU A 89 -0.33 0.85 7.06
C LEU A 89 -0.53 1.74 5.85
N GLY A 90 -0.07 2.98 5.95
CA GLY A 90 -0.12 3.97 4.89
C GLY A 90 1.23 4.11 4.19
N THR A 91 1.19 4.35 2.89
CA THR A 91 2.32 4.69 2.03
C THR A 91 1.99 5.97 1.28
N GLN A 92 2.85 6.98 1.39
CA GLN A 92 2.69 8.24 0.67
C GLN A 92 3.94 8.58 -0.13
N SER A 93 3.76 8.94 -1.40
CA SER A 93 4.83 9.51 -2.22
C SER A 93 5.20 10.89 -1.69
N VAL A 94 6.49 11.12 -1.49
CA VAL A 94 7.03 12.43 -1.13
C VAL A 94 7.62 13.05 -2.39
N SER A 95 7.18 14.26 -2.77
CA SER A 95 7.82 14.99 -3.86
C SER A 95 9.29 15.19 -3.52
N THR A 96 10.17 14.67 -4.35
CA THR A 96 11.57 15.05 -4.31
C THR A 96 11.72 16.20 -5.30
N ASP A 97 11.60 17.44 -4.84
CA ASP A 97 12.01 18.63 -5.60
C ASP A 97 13.55 18.69 -5.78
N TYR A 98 14.20 17.53 -5.76
CA TYR A 98 15.62 17.38 -5.94
C TYR A 98 15.93 17.64 -7.41
N PRO A 99 16.77 18.63 -7.74
CA PRO A 99 17.26 18.77 -9.10
C PRO A 99 18.16 17.56 -9.39
N LEU A 100 17.61 16.54 -10.05
CA LEU A 100 18.45 15.54 -10.72
C LEU A 100 19.39 16.31 -11.66
N GLN A 101 20.69 16.03 -11.55
CA GLN A 101 21.69 16.64 -12.43
C GLN A 101 21.25 16.49 -13.89
N LEU A 102 21.26 17.59 -14.63
CA LEU A 102 20.74 17.71 -16.00
C LEU A 102 21.28 16.66 -17.00
N SER A 103 22.36 15.94 -16.67
CA SER A 103 22.97 14.91 -17.51
C SER A 103 22.13 13.65 -17.68
N GLU A 104 21.26 13.29 -16.72
CA GLU A 104 20.42 12.07 -16.77
C GLU A 104 19.05 12.30 -17.45
N ARG A 105 18.68 13.54 -17.75
CA ARG A 105 17.41 13.88 -18.42
C ARG A 105 17.30 13.44 -19.87
N LYS A 106 18.42 13.15 -20.55
CA LYS A 106 18.43 12.99 -22.02
C LYS A 106 17.72 11.73 -22.55
N SER A 107 17.44 10.73 -21.71
CA SER A 107 16.73 9.50 -22.12
C SER A 107 15.38 9.29 -21.42
N CYS A 108 14.96 10.23 -20.58
CA CYS A 108 13.74 10.12 -19.79
C CYS A 108 12.76 11.20 -20.23
N GLU A 109 12.04 10.95 -21.34
CA GLU A 109 10.93 11.81 -21.75
C GLU A 109 9.95 12.01 -20.59
N ASN A 110 9.53 13.27 -20.39
CA ASN A 110 8.56 13.80 -19.43
C ASN A 110 7.80 12.77 -18.56
N VAL A 111 8.48 12.21 -17.55
CA VAL A 111 7.83 11.41 -16.52
C VAL A 111 6.94 12.34 -15.70
N THR A 112 5.62 12.16 -15.85
CA THR A 112 4.64 12.84 -15.02
C THR A 112 4.48 12.04 -13.73
N TRP A 113 4.88 12.62 -12.61
CA TRP A 113 4.84 11.98 -11.30
C TRP A 113 3.40 11.82 -10.84
N ALA A 114 3.05 10.62 -10.40
CA ALA A 114 1.79 10.40 -9.71
C ALA A 114 1.96 10.69 -8.22
N HIS A 115 1.22 11.67 -7.71
CA HIS A 115 1.12 11.85 -6.27
C HIS A 115 0.23 10.73 -5.75
N LEU A 116 0.82 9.79 -5.00
CA LEU A 116 0.19 8.55 -4.59
C LEU A 116 0.14 8.47 -3.08
N ALA A 117 -1.05 8.24 -2.54
CA ALA A 117 -1.29 7.93 -1.14
C ALA A 117 -2.13 6.66 -1.08
N LEU A 118 -1.54 5.57 -0.61
CA LEU A 118 -2.19 4.27 -0.47
C LEU A 118 -2.22 3.87 1.00
N SER A 119 -3.24 3.15 1.42
CA SER A 119 -3.26 2.51 2.72
C SER A 119 -3.91 1.13 2.67
N ILE A 120 -3.42 0.25 3.55
CA ILE A 120 -4.05 -1.01 3.88
C ILE A 120 -4.53 -0.88 5.31
N GLU A 121 -5.84 -0.99 5.51
CA GLU A 121 -6.47 -1.03 6.81
C GLU A 121 -6.92 -2.46 7.08
N ALA A 122 -6.49 -3.02 8.21
CA ALA A 122 -6.94 -4.32 8.66
C ALA A 122 -7.67 -4.14 9.98
N LEU A 123 -8.95 -4.56 10.02
CA LEU A 123 -9.89 -4.31 11.10
C LEU A 123 -10.45 -5.63 11.60
N GLU A 124 -10.55 -5.77 12.91
CA GLU A 124 -11.48 -6.69 13.57
C GLU A 124 -12.82 -5.97 13.67
N VAL A 125 -13.86 -6.56 13.09
CA VAL A 125 -15.19 -5.94 13.00
C VAL A 125 -16.21 -6.82 13.70
N PHE A 126 -16.99 -6.19 14.58
CA PHE A 126 -18.18 -6.76 15.18
C PHE A 126 -19.42 -6.11 14.55
N ASN A 127 -20.34 -6.94 14.08
CA ASN A 127 -21.63 -6.51 13.58
C ASN A 127 -22.71 -6.72 14.66
N SER A 128 -23.19 -5.62 15.24
CA SER A 128 -24.20 -5.68 16.29
C SER A 128 -25.57 -6.17 15.82
N THR A 129 -25.88 -6.03 14.51
CA THR A 129 -27.15 -6.47 13.91
C THR A 129 -27.18 -7.98 13.68
N THR A 130 -26.07 -8.58 13.25
CA THR A 130 -25.99 -10.03 12.98
C THR A 130 -25.34 -10.83 14.10
N GLY A 131 -24.63 -10.17 15.02
CA GLY A 131 -23.83 -10.81 16.07
C GLY A 131 -22.51 -11.41 15.55
N GLU A 132 -22.16 -11.18 14.28
CA GLU A 132 -20.98 -11.78 13.66
C GLU A 132 -19.70 -11.00 13.97
N ASN A 133 -18.60 -11.74 14.11
CA ASN A 133 -17.23 -11.22 14.13
C ASN A 133 -16.50 -11.66 12.87
N TYR A 134 -15.84 -10.72 12.20
CA TYR A 134 -15.02 -10.98 11.01
C TYR A 134 -13.87 -9.97 10.93
N GLN A 135 -12.89 -10.28 10.09
CA GLN A 135 -11.82 -9.35 9.77
C GLN A 135 -12.14 -8.64 8.46
N ARG A 136 -11.95 -7.33 8.40
CA ARG A 136 -12.14 -6.53 7.21
C ARG A 136 -10.82 -5.92 6.78
N ILE A 137 -10.43 -6.17 5.54
CA ILE A 137 -9.31 -5.49 4.91
C ILE A 137 -9.87 -4.43 3.96
N ARG A 138 -9.37 -3.20 4.07
CA ARG A 138 -9.66 -2.09 3.17
C ARG A 138 -8.37 -1.64 2.51
N TRP A 139 -8.38 -1.55 1.20
CA TRP A 139 -7.34 -0.88 0.44
C TRP A 139 -7.90 0.44 -0.03
N VAL A 140 -7.32 1.52 0.47
CA VAL A 140 -7.74 2.88 0.16
C VAL A 140 -6.61 3.54 -0.59
N GLY A 141 -6.94 4.31 -1.60
CA GLY A 141 -5.93 5.04 -2.33
C GLY A 141 -6.43 6.29 -3.00
N ARG A 142 -5.54 7.26 -3.08
CA ARG A 142 -5.67 8.44 -3.92
C ARG A 142 -4.42 8.57 -4.77
N THR A 143 -4.65 8.81 -6.04
CA THR A 143 -3.61 8.96 -7.04
C THR A 143 -3.92 10.14 -7.95
N ASP A 144 -2.91 10.90 -8.32
CA ASP A 144 -3.01 11.95 -9.34
C ASP A 144 -2.21 11.54 -10.58
N TYR A 145 -2.70 11.82 -11.79
CA TYR A 145 -2.03 11.40 -13.02
C TYR A 145 -2.07 12.46 -14.10
N GLY A 146 -0.99 12.52 -14.90
CA GLY A 146 -0.90 13.46 -16.02
C GLY A 146 -1.77 13.11 -17.22
N SER A 147 -1.93 11.84 -17.58
CA SER A 147 -2.75 11.39 -18.73
C SER A 147 -3.66 10.20 -18.38
N LYS A 148 -4.61 9.90 -19.27
CA LYS A 148 -5.54 8.78 -19.12
C LYS A 148 -4.84 7.42 -19.17
N GLU A 149 -3.83 7.28 -20.01
CA GLU A 149 -3.02 6.06 -20.15
C GLU A 149 -2.22 5.79 -18.88
N HIS A 150 -1.64 6.84 -18.27
CA HIS A 150 -0.97 6.74 -16.98
C HIS A 150 -1.94 6.32 -15.87
N ALA A 151 -3.16 6.86 -15.87
CA ALA A 151 -4.19 6.48 -14.91
C ALA A 151 -4.61 5.01 -15.04
N GLN A 152 -4.78 4.51 -16.27
CA GLN A 152 -5.12 3.10 -16.53
C GLN A 152 -4.01 2.15 -16.10
N ARG A 153 -2.75 2.50 -16.41
CA ARG A 153 -1.59 1.70 -16.01
C ARG A 153 -1.48 1.61 -14.49
N ASP A 154 -1.56 2.72 -13.78
CA ASP A 154 -1.46 2.71 -12.33
C ASP A 154 -2.64 1.95 -11.69
N ALA A 155 -3.86 2.11 -12.20
CA ALA A 155 -4.99 1.33 -11.72
C ALA A 155 -4.75 -0.19 -11.86
N ALA A 156 -4.16 -0.63 -12.97
CA ALA A 156 -3.77 -2.01 -13.18
C ALA A 156 -2.65 -2.46 -12.24
N ASP A 157 -1.59 -1.65 -12.08
CA ASP A 157 -0.44 -1.94 -11.22
C ASP A 157 -0.86 -1.99 -9.74
N THR A 158 -1.75 -1.09 -9.31
CA THR A 158 -2.36 -1.07 -7.99
C THR A 158 -3.19 -2.32 -7.72
N LEU A 159 -4.10 -2.69 -8.64
CA LEU A 159 -4.90 -3.89 -8.50
C LEU A 159 -4.05 -5.16 -8.44
N GLN A 160 -3.04 -5.28 -9.31
CA GLN A 160 -2.11 -6.41 -9.31
C GLN A 160 -1.31 -6.49 -8.01
N SER A 161 -0.84 -5.34 -7.50
CA SER A 161 -0.14 -5.28 -6.22
C SER A 161 -1.02 -5.75 -5.06
N MET A 162 -2.29 -5.34 -5.04
CA MET A 162 -3.25 -5.78 -4.03
C MET A 162 -3.49 -7.30 -4.08
N LEU A 163 -3.71 -7.86 -5.28
CA LEU A 163 -3.93 -9.31 -5.44
C LEU A 163 -2.69 -10.12 -5.04
N ARG A 164 -1.49 -9.66 -5.41
CA ARG A 164 -0.24 -10.32 -5.00
C ARG A 164 0.00 -10.22 -3.50
N TRP A 165 -0.30 -9.08 -2.88
CA TRP A 165 -0.25 -8.92 -1.43
C TRP A 165 -1.18 -9.92 -0.75
N GLU A 166 -2.42 -10.05 -1.22
CA GLU A 166 -3.40 -10.98 -0.66
C GLU A 166 -2.90 -12.43 -0.78
N MET A 167 -2.44 -12.83 -1.98
CA MET A 167 -1.87 -14.16 -2.23
C MET A 167 -0.67 -14.49 -1.33
N LEU A 168 0.18 -13.50 -1.05
CA LEU A 168 1.41 -13.69 -0.28
C LEU A 168 1.15 -13.78 1.24
N LEU A 169 0.19 -13.01 1.74
CA LEU A 169 0.06 -12.75 3.19
C LEU A 169 -1.22 -13.28 3.81
N VAL A 170 -2.29 -13.43 3.03
CA VAL A 170 -3.62 -13.80 3.54
C VAL A 170 -3.99 -15.21 3.09
N ALA A 171 -4.28 -15.38 1.80
CA ALA A 171 -4.77 -16.60 1.19
C ALA A 171 -4.73 -16.44 -0.34
N PRO A 172 -4.81 -17.53 -1.12
CA PRO A 172 -4.92 -17.42 -2.58
C PRO A 172 -6.08 -16.50 -2.96
N ALA A 173 -5.80 -15.51 -3.82
CA ALA A 173 -6.83 -14.57 -4.30
C ALA A 173 -7.94 -15.29 -5.09
N LEU A 174 -7.59 -16.43 -5.71
CA LEU A 174 -8.50 -17.35 -6.38
C LEU A 174 -8.20 -18.78 -5.92
N ASN A 175 -9.21 -19.49 -5.47
CA ASN A 175 -9.17 -20.94 -5.34
C ASN A 175 -9.77 -21.52 -6.62
N LEU A 176 -8.91 -21.98 -7.53
CA LEU A 176 -9.37 -22.76 -8.69
C LEU A 176 -9.54 -24.23 -8.25
N PRO A 177 -10.65 -24.89 -8.65
CA PRO A 177 -10.90 -26.30 -8.33
C PRO A 177 -9.91 -27.25 -9.01
#